data_AF-A0A2M7XPV4-F1
#
_entry.id   AF-A0A2M7XPV4-F1
#
_cell.length_a   1.000
_cell.length_b   1.000
_cell.length_c   1.000
_cell.angle_alpha   90.00
_cell.angle_beta   90.00
_cell.angle_gamma   90.00
#
_symmetry.space_group_name_H-M   'P 1'
#
loop_
_entity.id
_entity.type
_entity.pdbx_description
1 polymer ?
#
loop_
_entity_poly.entity_id
_entity_poly.type
_entity_poly.pdbx_seq_one_letter_code
_entity_poly.pdbx_strand_id
1 'polypeptide(L)'
;PPSQASAFIHAGITHHYFNGGWYPKGGAFAIPRAFVRALKRAGGEIRLNTPVAKILMDDGAAYGVSLSDGTELRAPVIISNADPEVTFGKLIGRELLSRKLIKKLDGVEYSGSAISLFFAVDMDLAAAGLDSGNNWYYANENVDDLYKLGLTDYVLTAD
;
A
#
# COMPACT_ATOMS: atom_id res chain seq x y z
N PRO A 1 -6.26 4.54 -14.79
CA PRO A 1 -7.14 5.48 -15.56
C PRO A 1 -8.61 5.04 -15.44
N PRO A 2 -9.59 5.96 -15.54
CA PRO A 2 -11.02 5.63 -15.41
C PRO A 2 -11.47 4.47 -16.30
N SER A 3 -11.03 4.42 -17.56
CA SER A 3 -11.37 3.35 -18.52
C SER A 3 -10.93 1.94 -18.11
N GLN A 4 -9.97 1.80 -17.19
CA GLN A 4 -9.47 0.52 -16.67
C GLN A 4 -9.95 0.21 -15.25
N ALA A 5 -10.58 1.17 -14.58
CA ALA A 5 -11.04 1.00 -13.20
C ALA A 5 -12.34 0.20 -13.15
N SER A 6 -12.49 -0.66 -12.14
CA SER A 6 -13.76 -1.35 -11.91
C SER A 6 -14.81 -0.36 -11.42
N ALA A 7 -15.88 -0.20 -12.21
CA ALA A 7 -17.01 0.66 -11.86
C ALA A 7 -17.66 0.25 -10.53
N PHE A 8 -17.72 -1.05 -10.21
CA PHE A 8 -18.29 -1.55 -8.96
C PHE A 8 -17.44 -1.17 -7.74
N ILE A 9 -16.11 -1.31 -7.83
CA ILE A 9 -15.20 -0.93 -6.75
C ILE A 9 -15.26 0.58 -6.55
N HIS A 10 -15.22 1.35 -7.65
CA HIS A 10 -15.34 2.80 -7.58
C HIS A 10 -16.65 3.24 -6.93
N ALA A 11 -17.79 2.66 -7.34
CA ALA A 11 -19.08 2.95 -6.73
C ALA A 11 -19.10 2.63 -5.23
N GLY A 12 -18.47 1.54 -4.79
CA GLY A 12 -18.34 1.21 -3.37
C GLY A 12 -17.53 2.24 -2.58
N ILE A 13 -16.39 2.68 -3.12
CA ILE A 13 -15.56 3.74 -2.52
C ILE A 13 -16.34 5.06 -2.45
N THR A 14 -17.02 5.44 -3.53
CA THR A 14 -17.83 6.66 -3.58
C THR A 14 -19.01 6.58 -2.62
N HIS A 15 -19.65 5.43 -2.48
CA HIS A 15 -20.71 5.21 -1.49
C HIS A 15 -20.21 5.40 -0.06
N HIS A 16 -18.98 4.93 0.26
CA HIS A 16 -18.37 5.21 1.56
C HIS A 16 -18.24 6.72 1.81
N TYR A 17 -17.80 7.50 0.82
CA TYR A 17 -17.70 8.96 0.97
C TYR A 17 -19.06 9.64 1.24
N PHE A 18 -20.15 9.15 0.64
CA PHE A 18 -21.50 9.66 0.92
C PHE A 18 -21.97 9.38 2.36
N ASN A 19 -21.50 8.28 2.95
CA ASN A 19 -21.80 7.94 4.34
C ASN A 19 -20.87 8.65 5.35
N GLY A 20 -19.82 9.33 4.87
CA GLY A 20 -18.95 10.21 5.64
C GLY A 20 -17.46 10.02 5.37
N GLY A 21 -16.72 11.13 5.41
CA GLY A 21 -15.26 11.14 5.53
C GLY A 21 -14.88 11.58 6.94
N TRP A 22 -14.08 10.77 7.65
CA TRP A 22 -13.66 11.08 9.01
C TRP A 22 -12.15 11.28 9.09
N TYR A 23 -11.74 12.29 9.85
CA TYR A 23 -10.35 12.54 10.18
C TYR A 23 -10.07 12.13 11.63
N PRO A 24 -9.22 11.13 11.89
CA PRO A 24 -8.90 10.72 13.25
C PRO A 24 -8.26 11.86 14.03
N LYS A 25 -8.75 12.11 15.26
CA LYS A 25 -8.11 13.07 16.17
C LYS A 25 -6.65 12.65 16.41
N GLY A 26 -5.71 13.57 16.15
CA GLY A 26 -4.27 13.29 16.22
C GLY A 26 -3.66 12.74 14.93
N GLY A 27 -4.39 12.84 13.81
CA GLY A 27 -3.95 12.49 12.46
C GLY A 27 -4.06 10.99 12.15
N ALA A 28 -3.81 10.64 10.89
CA ALA A 28 -3.92 9.25 10.39
C ALA A 28 -3.12 8.23 11.23
N PHE A 29 -1.98 8.64 11.79
CA PHE A 29 -1.14 7.78 12.63
C PHE A 29 -1.80 7.37 13.96
N ALA A 30 -2.95 7.96 14.33
CA ALA A 30 -3.74 7.51 15.48
C ALA A 30 -4.20 6.06 15.34
N ILE A 31 -4.50 5.60 14.12
CA ILE A 31 -4.98 4.24 13.82
C ILE A 31 -3.90 3.19 14.10
N PRO A 32 -2.70 3.22 13.47
CA PRO A 32 -1.66 2.24 13.76
C PRO A 32 -1.23 2.27 15.24
N ARG A 33 -1.18 3.45 15.87
CA ARG A 33 -0.91 3.54 17.32
C ARG A 33 -1.97 2.80 18.15
N ALA A 34 -3.24 2.85 17.75
CA ALA A 34 -4.30 2.11 18.44
C ALA A 34 -4.11 0.60 18.32
N PHE A 35 -3.75 0.10 17.13
CA PHE A 35 -3.44 -1.32 16.92
C PHE A 35 -2.22 -1.77 17.70
N VAL A 36 -1.13 -0.99 17.71
CA VAL A 36 0.06 -1.30 18.51
C VAL A 36 -0.29 -1.42 20.00
N ARG A 37 -1.11 -0.50 20.54
CA ARG A 37 -1.57 -0.59 21.93
C ARG A 37 -2.42 -1.84 22.18
N ALA A 38 -3.32 -2.18 21.26
CA ALA A 38 -4.17 -3.36 21.38
C ALA A 38 -3.35 -4.65 21.36
N LEU A 39 -2.40 -4.76 20.43
CA LEU A 39 -1.48 -5.90 20.31
C LEU A 39 -0.68 -6.10 21.61
N LYS A 40 -0.06 -5.03 22.13
CA LYS A 40 0.71 -5.10 23.38
C LYS A 40 -0.14 -5.53 24.57
N ARG A 41 -1.39 -5.03 24.68
CA ARG A 41 -2.32 -5.47 25.73
C ARG A 41 -2.68 -6.95 25.62
N ALA A 42 -2.69 -7.50 24.41
CA ALA A 42 -2.91 -8.92 24.17
C ALA A 42 -1.63 -9.77 24.35
N GLY A 43 -0.52 -9.18 24.79
CA GLY A 43 0.76 -9.87 24.97
C GLY A 43 1.59 -10.07 23.69
N GLY A 44 1.19 -9.44 22.58
CA GLY A 44 1.93 -9.51 21.33
C GLY A 44 3.19 -8.64 21.30
N GLU A 45 4.20 -9.10 20.56
CA GLU A 45 5.46 -8.38 20.34
C GLU A 45 5.49 -7.68 18.98
N ILE A 46 6.26 -6.58 18.91
CA ILE A 46 6.63 -5.93 17.65
C ILE A 46 8.14 -5.75 17.64
N ARG A 47 8.79 -6.27 16.59
CA ARG A 47 10.23 -6.13 16.39
C ARG A 47 10.46 -5.26 15.16
N LEU A 48 11.01 -4.07 15.38
CA LEU A 48 11.40 -3.14 14.30
C LEU A 48 12.83 -3.42 13.86
N ASN A 49 13.22 -2.97 12.67
CA ASN A 49 14.56 -3.20 12.11
C ASN A 49 14.95 -4.69 12.14
N THR A 50 13.96 -5.56 11.94
CA THR A 50 14.11 -7.02 12.02
C THR A 50 13.67 -7.62 10.67
N PRO A 51 14.47 -7.48 9.60
CA PRO A 51 14.05 -7.93 8.29
C PRO A 51 13.97 -9.46 8.25
N VAL A 52 12.86 -9.97 7.71
CA VAL A 52 12.70 -11.40 7.41
C VAL A 52 13.48 -11.70 6.13
N ALA A 53 14.37 -12.68 6.17
CA ALA A 53 15.14 -13.13 5.03
C ALA A 53 14.41 -14.22 4.23
N LYS A 54 13.83 -15.21 4.92
CA LYS A 54 13.05 -16.29 4.29
C LYS A 54 11.86 -16.70 5.13
N ILE A 55 10.82 -17.17 4.46
CA ILE A 55 9.76 -17.99 5.08
C ILE A 55 10.23 -19.44 4.98
N LEU A 56 10.26 -20.13 6.11
CA LEU A 56 10.71 -21.51 6.20
C LEU A 56 9.56 -22.45 5.84
N MET A 57 9.82 -23.32 4.86
CA MET A 57 8.82 -24.22 4.27
C MET A 57 9.25 -25.68 4.46
N ASP A 58 8.31 -26.55 4.82
CA ASP A 58 8.48 -28.00 4.86
C ASP A 58 7.21 -28.67 4.33
N ASP A 59 7.36 -29.63 3.42
CA ASP A 59 6.27 -30.33 2.71
C ASP A 59 5.11 -29.41 2.25
N GLY A 60 5.46 -28.25 1.69
CA GLY A 60 4.49 -27.26 1.20
C GLY A 60 3.79 -26.42 2.29
N ALA A 61 4.14 -26.59 3.56
CA ALA A 61 3.62 -25.81 4.68
C ALA A 61 4.69 -24.87 5.26
N ALA A 62 4.30 -23.63 5.59
CA ALA A 62 5.17 -22.70 6.29
C ALA A 62 5.22 -23.05 7.79
N TYR A 63 6.41 -23.11 8.38
CA TYR A 63 6.60 -23.44 9.80
C TYR A 63 7.39 -22.39 10.59
N GLY A 64 7.83 -21.32 9.93
CA GLY A 64 8.63 -20.28 10.57
C GLY A 64 9.17 -19.25 9.58
N VAL A 65 10.05 -18.40 10.08
CA VAL A 65 10.81 -17.42 9.31
C VAL A 65 12.26 -17.42 9.77
N SER A 66 13.19 -17.18 8.85
CA SER A 66 14.55 -16.79 9.21
C SER A 66 14.72 -15.28 9.02
N LEU A 67 15.43 -14.67 9.94
CA LEU A 67 15.76 -13.25 9.93
C LEU A 67 17.09 -13.02 9.20
N SER A 68 17.36 -11.78 8.78
CA SER A 68 18.61 -11.43 8.10
C SER A 68 19.87 -11.63 8.94
N ASP A 69 19.75 -11.74 10.27
CA ASP A 69 20.86 -12.05 11.17
C ASP A 69 21.10 -13.56 11.35
N GLY A 70 20.30 -14.41 10.69
CA GLY A 70 20.37 -15.87 10.79
C GLY A 70 19.48 -16.47 11.89
N THR A 71 18.83 -15.66 12.72
CA THR A 71 17.90 -16.14 13.75
C THR A 71 16.67 -16.77 13.10
N GLU A 72 16.25 -17.94 13.59
CA GLU A 72 14.99 -18.58 13.18
C GLU A 72 13.90 -18.38 14.23
N LEU A 73 12.70 -18.02 13.77
CA LEU A 73 11.50 -17.93 14.57
C LEU A 73 10.48 -18.95 14.04
N ARG A 74 10.10 -19.93 14.87
CA ARG A 74 9.12 -20.96 14.51
C ARG A 74 7.72 -20.54 14.91
N ALA A 75 6.75 -20.76 14.02
CA ALA A 75 5.35 -20.53 14.29
C ALA A 75 4.47 -21.41 13.38
N PRO A 76 3.33 -21.92 13.89
CA PRO A 76 2.44 -22.78 13.11
C PRO A 76 1.65 -22.01 12.04
N VAL A 77 1.58 -20.69 12.15
CA VAL A 77 0.86 -19.81 11.23
C VAL A 77 1.73 -18.61 10.91
N ILE A 78 1.96 -18.38 9.62
CA ILE A 78 2.69 -17.23 9.11
C ILE A 78 1.72 -16.37 8.30
N ILE A 79 1.60 -15.09 8.67
CA ILE A 79 0.80 -14.10 7.93
C ILE A 79 1.78 -13.10 7.33
N SER A 80 1.92 -13.11 6.00
CA SER A 80 2.73 -12.11 5.30
C SER A 80 1.84 -10.95 4.87
N ASN A 81 2.20 -9.74 5.29
CA ASN A 81 1.64 -8.48 4.81
C ASN A 81 2.60 -7.74 3.86
N ALA A 82 3.65 -8.43 3.38
CA ALA A 82 4.55 -7.88 2.38
C ALA A 82 3.92 -7.93 0.98
N ASP A 83 4.50 -7.18 0.05
CA ASP A 83 4.15 -7.26 -1.36
C ASP A 83 4.11 -8.72 -1.85
N PRO A 84 3.15 -9.11 -2.73
CA PRO A 84 3.04 -10.48 -3.21
C PRO A 84 4.32 -11.00 -3.85
N GLU A 85 5.01 -10.20 -4.65
CA GLU A 85 6.27 -10.59 -5.29
C GLU A 85 7.39 -10.72 -4.26
N VAL A 86 7.39 -9.89 -3.22
CA VAL A 86 8.32 -10.06 -2.08
C VAL A 86 8.03 -11.38 -1.35
N THR A 87 6.77 -11.64 -0.99
CA THR A 87 6.38 -12.84 -0.25
C THR A 87 6.68 -14.11 -1.02
N PHE A 88 6.13 -14.24 -2.23
CA PHE A 88 6.19 -15.46 -3.00
C PHE A 88 7.51 -15.57 -3.78
N GLY A 89 8.01 -14.46 -4.33
CA GLY A 89 9.23 -14.46 -5.12
C GLY A 89 10.50 -14.49 -4.29
N LYS A 90 10.62 -13.62 -3.27
CA LYS A 90 11.86 -13.47 -2.49
C LYS A 90 11.87 -14.33 -1.22
N LEU A 91 10.85 -14.18 -0.38
CA LEU A 91 10.81 -14.79 0.96
C LEU A 91 10.55 -16.30 0.91
N ILE A 92 9.61 -16.75 0.07
CA ILE A 92 9.38 -18.19 -0.16
C ILE A 92 10.36 -18.69 -1.23
N GLY A 93 10.38 -18.05 -2.40
CA GLY A 93 11.16 -18.50 -3.56
C GLY A 93 10.23 -19.06 -4.65
N ARG A 94 10.40 -18.58 -5.89
CA ARG A 94 9.53 -18.96 -7.02
C ARG A 94 9.60 -20.46 -7.33
N GLU A 95 10.72 -21.10 -7.04
CA GLU A 95 10.98 -22.53 -7.24
C GLU A 95 10.07 -23.45 -6.41
N LEU A 96 9.54 -22.96 -5.29
CA LEU A 96 8.62 -23.70 -4.43
C LEU A 96 7.14 -23.47 -4.81
N LEU A 97 6.87 -22.64 -5.81
CA LEU A 97 5.51 -22.24 -6.18
C LEU A 97 4.95 -23.12 -7.30
N SER A 98 3.63 -23.31 -7.28
CA SER A 98 2.93 -23.91 -8.42
C SER A 98 3.03 -23.04 -9.67
N ARG A 99 3.07 -23.67 -10.86
CA ARG A 99 3.07 -22.95 -12.15
C ARG A 99 1.88 -21.98 -12.29
N LYS A 100 0.73 -22.35 -11.71
CA LYS A 100 -0.47 -21.50 -11.71
C LYS A 100 -0.24 -20.20 -10.93
N LEU A 101 0.40 -20.30 -9.77
CA LEU A 101 0.71 -19.13 -8.94
C LEU A 101 1.77 -18.25 -9.60
N ILE A 102 2.83 -18.85 -10.17
CA ILE A 102 3.86 -18.12 -10.93
C ILE A 102 3.21 -17.34 -12.08
N LYS A 103 2.39 -17.99 -12.90
CA LYS A 103 1.68 -17.32 -14.01
C LYS A 103 0.77 -16.18 -13.51
N LYS A 104 0.15 -16.34 -12.33
CA LYS A 104 -0.66 -15.28 -11.73
C LYS A 104 0.20 -14.10 -11.30
N LEU A 105 1.36 -14.36 -10.67
CA LEU A 105 2.31 -13.33 -10.24
C LEU A 105 2.89 -12.58 -11.43
N ASP A 106 3.29 -13.29 -12.50
CA ASP A 106 3.81 -12.69 -13.74
C ASP A 106 2.78 -11.79 -14.45
N GLY A 107 1.49 -12.04 -14.23
CA GLY A 107 0.40 -11.24 -14.78
C GLY A 107 -0.04 -10.09 -13.88
N VAL A 108 0.58 -9.86 -12.72
CA VAL A 108 0.26 -8.72 -11.86
C VAL A 108 0.83 -7.45 -12.47
N GLU A 109 -0.04 -6.49 -12.76
CA GLU A 109 0.34 -5.13 -13.12
C GLU A 109 0.30 -4.25 -11.88
N TYR A 110 1.40 -3.58 -11.57
CA TYR A 110 1.45 -2.62 -10.48
C TYR A 110 0.65 -1.37 -10.82
N SER A 111 -0.08 -0.84 -9.85
CA SER A 111 -0.81 0.41 -10.03
C SER A 111 0.16 1.58 -10.26
N GLY A 112 -0.34 2.63 -10.92
CA GLY A 112 0.35 3.91 -10.94
C GLY A 112 0.70 4.38 -9.52
N SER A 113 1.92 4.89 -9.35
CA SER A 113 2.36 5.48 -8.08
C SER A 113 1.85 6.92 -7.95
N ALA A 114 2.18 7.58 -6.85
CA ALA A 114 1.88 8.98 -6.61
C ALA A 114 3.12 9.73 -6.13
N ILE A 115 3.21 11.00 -6.48
CA ILE A 115 4.13 11.95 -5.87
C ILE A 115 3.34 12.73 -4.83
N SER A 116 3.82 12.74 -3.59
CA SER A 116 3.23 13.51 -2.49
C SER A 116 4.20 14.58 -2.05
N LEU A 117 3.72 15.84 -2.03
CA LEU A 117 4.47 16.98 -1.56
C LEU A 117 3.81 17.53 -0.29
N PHE A 118 4.60 17.73 0.76
CA PHE A 118 4.14 18.29 2.03
C PHE A 118 4.78 19.65 2.20
N PHE A 119 3.96 20.71 2.15
CA PHE A 119 4.41 22.09 2.30
C PHE A 119 4.03 22.64 3.66
N ALA A 120 4.99 23.25 4.34
CA ALA A 120 4.73 24.21 5.41
C ALA A 120 4.79 25.61 4.79
N VAL A 121 3.83 26.47 5.13
CA VAL A 121 3.69 27.79 4.53
C VAL A 121 3.47 28.84 5.62
N ASP A 122 3.96 30.05 5.40
CA ASP A 122 3.74 31.19 6.29
C ASP A 122 2.40 31.91 6.02
N MET A 123 1.74 31.57 4.90
CA MET A 123 0.45 32.17 4.52
C MET A 123 -0.70 31.63 5.37
N ASP A 124 -1.70 32.48 5.62
CA ASP A 124 -2.98 32.06 6.16
C ASP A 124 -3.82 31.40 5.06
N LEU A 125 -3.88 30.07 5.11
CA LEU A 125 -4.63 29.26 4.16
C LEU A 125 -6.14 29.53 4.24
N ALA A 126 -6.69 29.77 5.42
CA ALA A 126 -8.11 30.04 5.60
C ALA A 126 -8.49 31.41 5.00
N ALA A 127 -7.64 32.43 5.21
CA ALA A 127 -7.82 33.73 4.56
C ALA A 127 -7.69 33.64 3.03
N ALA A 128 -6.91 32.69 2.51
CA ALA A 128 -6.81 32.38 1.08
C ALA A 128 -7.99 31.55 0.53
N GLY A 129 -8.99 31.22 1.36
CA GLY A 129 -10.16 30.43 0.96
C GLY A 129 -9.94 28.92 0.90
N LEU A 130 -8.83 28.44 1.46
CA LEU A 130 -8.53 27.01 1.56
C LEU A 130 -9.00 26.47 2.91
N ASP A 131 -9.58 25.28 2.90
CA ASP A 131 -10.02 24.56 4.09
C ASP A 131 -9.32 23.19 4.19
N SER A 132 -9.81 22.33 5.10
CA SER A 132 -9.30 20.96 5.25
C SER A 132 -9.84 19.98 4.20
N GLY A 133 -10.45 20.47 3.12
CA GLY A 133 -11.02 19.67 2.05
C GLY A 133 -9.98 19.12 1.07
N ASN A 134 -10.41 18.11 0.30
CA ASN A 134 -9.62 17.60 -0.82
C ASN A 134 -9.95 18.43 -2.07
N ASN A 135 -8.98 19.18 -2.56
CA ASN A 135 -9.10 19.94 -3.81
C ASN A 135 -8.50 19.12 -4.96
N TRP A 136 -9.29 18.86 -6.00
CA TRP A 136 -8.89 18.09 -7.16
C TRP A 136 -8.79 19.00 -8.37
N TYR A 137 -7.59 19.13 -8.92
CA TYR A 137 -7.32 19.95 -10.09
C TYR A 137 -7.01 19.05 -11.28
N TYR A 138 -7.77 19.22 -12.36
CA TYR A 138 -7.57 18.55 -13.62
C TYR A 138 -7.45 19.61 -14.71
N ALA A 139 -6.49 19.45 -15.63
CA ALA A 139 -6.30 20.42 -16.72
C ALA A 139 -7.46 20.43 -17.73
N ASN A 140 -8.20 19.32 -17.82
CA ASN A 140 -9.44 19.18 -18.60
C ASN A 140 -10.28 18.03 -18.02
N GLU A 141 -11.50 17.85 -18.56
CA GLU A 141 -12.45 16.83 -18.14
C GLU A 141 -12.08 15.39 -18.55
N ASN A 142 -11.15 15.22 -19.48
CA ASN A 142 -10.74 13.92 -19.98
C ASN A 142 -9.60 13.33 -19.12
N VAL A 143 -10.00 12.80 -17.96
CA VAL A 143 -9.07 12.22 -16.99
C VAL A 143 -8.29 11.03 -17.57
N ASP A 144 -8.87 10.25 -18.49
CA ASP A 144 -8.16 9.14 -19.15
C ASP A 144 -6.93 9.64 -19.92
N ASP A 145 -7.06 10.74 -20.67
CA ASP A 145 -5.94 11.30 -21.43
C ASP A 145 -4.89 11.95 -20.53
N LEU A 146 -5.29 12.55 -19.41
CA LEU A 146 -4.36 13.03 -18.39
C LEU A 146 -3.50 11.90 -17.81
N TYR A 147 -4.10 10.73 -17.54
CA TYR A 147 -3.35 9.56 -17.08
C TYR A 147 -2.41 9.03 -18.17
N LYS A 148 -2.83 8.97 -19.44
CA LYS A 148 -1.96 8.53 -20.53
C LYS A 148 -0.76 9.45 -20.69
N LEU A 149 -0.98 10.77 -20.62
CA LEU A 149 0.08 11.76 -20.69
C LEU A 149 1.03 11.67 -19.49
N GLY A 150 0.52 11.46 -18.28
CA GLY A 150 1.34 11.30 -17.07
C GLY A 150 2.19 10.02 -17.06
N LEU A 151 1.93 9.05 -17.94
CA LEU A 151 2.74 7.85 -18.13
C LEU A 151 3.85 8.02 -19.18
N THR A 152 3.95 9.20 -19.80
CA THR A 152 5.07 9.54 -20.69
C THR A 152 6.11 10.41 -19.96
N ASP A 153 7.19 10.74 -20.66
CA ASP A 153 8.21 11.69 -20.22
C ASP A 153 7.81 13.16 -20.46
N TYR A 154 6.54 13.43 -20.79
CA TYR A 154 6.04 14.77 -21.09
C TYR A 154 6.36 15.78 -19.98
N VAL A 155 6.20 15.39 -18.71
CA VAL A 155 6.49 16.27 -17.56
C VAL A 155 7.98 16.62 -17.46
N LEU A 156 8.87 15.81 -18.03
CA LEU A 156 10.32 16.05 -18.02
C LEU A 156 10.81 16.84 -19.24
N THR A 157 9.99 16.94 -20.29
CA THR A 157 10.37 17.51 -21.59
C THR A 157 9.49 18.69 -22.02
N ALA A 158 8.45 19.02 -21.24
CA ALA A 158 7.62 20.19 -21.47
C ALA A 158 8.43 21.48 -21.17
N ASP A 159 8.56 22.33 -22.18
CA ASP A 159 9.14 23.68 -22.10
C ASP A 159 8.28 24.65 -21.28
#